data_AF-A0A135VAX9-F1
#
_entry.id   AF-A0A135VAX9-F1
#
_cell.length_a   1.000
_cell.length_b   1.000
_cell.length_c   1.000
_cell.angle_alpha   90.00
_cell.angle_beta   90.00
_cell.angle_gamma   90.00
#
_symmetry.space_group_name_H-M   'P 1'
#
loop_
_entity.id
_entity.type
_entity.pdbx_description
1 polymer ?
#
loop_
_entity_poly.entity_id
_entity_poly.type
_entity_poly.pdbx_seq_one_letter_code
_entity_poly.pdbx_strand_id
1 'polypeptide(L)'
;MILLFSGGLDSYIGWHFLHKPKTLYVGLGHRYMTHEIEKVKKLIPDTVIDTRLNLADWEARDANIPLRNAFLVMIASKYDKDVVLVVQEGEMSIPDRSPHFFNEFGEWLSFLWSETVTVSTPFFQMTKTEMVRWYLDHDLPAEDLIATRSCYAPTDNPCGNCAACFRRWVAFTNCDLEEEYDQPIKNFDGLQIYLDKLNRGIYEKKRTDETLLALRKARII
;
A
#
# COMPACT_ATOMS: atom_id res chain seq x y z
N MET A 1 7.60 -1.47 18.40
CA MET A 1 7.23 -1.26 16.99
C MET A 1 6.22 -2.30 16.54
N ILE A 2 5.11 -1.83 15.94
CA ILE A 2 4.12 -2.66 15.25
C ILE A 2 3.85 -2.12 13.85
N LEU A 3 3.88 -3.00 12.85
CA LEU A 3 3.58 -2.68 11.46
C LEU A 3 2.12 -3.02 11.13
N LEU A 4 1.37 -2.03 10.68
CA LEU A 4 0.06 -2.26 10.05
C LEU A 4 0.27 -3.02 8.73
N PHE A 5 -0.11 -4.29 8.72
CA PHE A 5 0.18 -5.24 7.64
C PHE A 5 -1.11 -5.71 6.97
N SER A 6 -1.20 -5.49 5.66
CA SER A 6 -2.38 -5.82 4.86
C SER A 6 -2.21 -7.03 3.95
N GLY A 7 -1.01 -7.62 3.90
CA GLY A 7 -0.67 -8.66 2.92
C GLY A 7 -0.49 -8.14 1.48
N GLY A 8 -0.53 -6.82 1.30
CA GLY A 8 -0.22 -6.18 0.02
C GLY A 8 1.26 -5.92 -0.17
N LEU A 9 1.64 -5.63 -1.42
CA LEU A 9 3.02 -5.32 -1.83
C LEU A 9 3.74 -4.39 -0.87
N ASP A 10 3.14 -3.22 -0.63
CA ASP A 10 3.78 -2.12 0.09
C ASP A 10 4.07 -2.50 1.55
N SER A 11 3.11 -3.15 2.23
CA SER A 11 3.29 -3.59 3.62
C SER A 11 4.21 -4.81 3.74
N TYR A 12 4.30 -5.65 2.71
CA TYR A 12 5.25 -6.76 2.65
C TYR A 12 6.70 -6.27 2.47
N ILE A 13 6.95 -5.32 1.57
CA ILE A 13 8.25 -4.66 1.47
C ILE A 13 8.60 -3.98 2.80
N GLY A 14 7.64 -3.25 3.40
CA GLY A 14 7.81 -2.64 4.72
C GLY A 14 8.22 -3.62 5.80
N TRP A 15 7.65 -4.83 5.82
CA TRP A 15 8.02 -5.86 6.77
C TRP A 15 9.48 -6.29 6.63
N HIS A 16 9.98 -6.49 5.40
CA HIS A 16 11.40 -6.79 5.18
C HIS A 16 12.31 -5.59 5.50
N PHE A 17 11.95 -4.38 5.06
CA PHE A 17 12.69 -3.15 5.28
C PHE A 17 12.93 -2.87 6.77
N LEU A 18 11.94 -3.19 7.60
CA LEU A 18 11.98 -2.96 9.04
C LEU A 18 12.53 -4.16 9.83
N HIS A 19 13.19 -5.11 9.16
CA HIS A 19 13.76 -6.31 9.77
C HIS A 19 12.72 -7.18 10.49
N LYS A 20 11.56 -7.36 9.84
CA LYS A 20 10.49 -8.28 10.24
C LYS A 20 9.87 -7.97 11.62
N PRO A 21 9.31 -6.76 11.82
CA PRO A 21 8.67 -6.40 13.09
C PRO A 21 7.39 -7.21 13.35
N LYS A 22 6.83 -7.07 14.55
CA LYS A 22 5.46 -7.54 14.84
C LYS A 22 4.48 -6.88 13.87
N THR A 23 3.51 -7.65 13.41
CA THR A 23 2.51 -7.18 12.44
C THR A 23 1.10 -7.21 13.03
N LEU A 24 0.29 -6.26 12.60
CA LEU A 24 -1.12 -6.13 12.95
C LEU A 24 -1.95 -5.94 11.68
N TYR A 25 -2.91 -6.82 11.46
CA TYR A 25 -4.00 -6.59 10.53
C TYR A 25 -5.23 -6.12 11.31
N VAL A 26 -5.78 -4.98 10.92
CA VAL A 26 -7.05 -4.46 11.46
C VAL A 26 -8.13 -4.66 10.41
N GLY A 27 -9.05 -5.57 10.67
CA GLY A 27 -10.23 -5.78 9.85
C GLY A 27 -11.20 -4.63 10.02
N LEU A 28 -11.77 -4.16 8.89
CA LEU A 28 -12.69 -3.02 8.85
C LEU A 28 -14.14 -3.43 8.54
N GLY A 29 -14.40 -4.74 8.41
CA GLY A 29 -15.71 -5.26 8.01
C GLY A 29 -16.05 -5.07 6.53
N HIS A 30 -15.11 -4.57 5.71
CA HIS A 30 -15.31 -4.37 4.27
C HIS A 30 -15.44 -5.69 3.52
N ARG A 31 -15.97 -5.61 2.30
CA ARG A 31 -16.41 -6.77 1.49
C ARG A 31 -15.35 -7.85 1.25
N TYR A 32 -14.06 -7.51 1.36
CA TYR A 32 -12.94 -8.40 1.04
C TYR A 32 -12.13 -8.86 2.25
N MET A 33 -12.54 -8.50 3.47
CA MET A 33 -11.78 -8.73 4.69
C MET A 33 -11.37 -10.20 4.89
N THR A 34 -12.27 -11.16 4.65
CA THR A 34 -11.96 -12.60 4.85
C THR A 34 -10.79 -13.06 3.98
N HIS A 35 -10.79 -12.69 2.70
CA HIS A 35 -9.73 -13.04 1.76
C HIS A 35 -8.40 -12.36 2.09
N GLU A 36 -8.45 -11.14 2.65
CA GLU A 36 -7.25 -10.43 3.12
C GLU A 36 -6.65 -11.12 4.36
N ILE A 37 -7.47 -11.55 5.32
CA ILE A 37 -7.00 -12.26 6.53
C ILE A 37 -6.32 -13.58 6.15
N GLU A 38 -6.88 -14.35 5.23
CA GLU A 38 -6.27 -15.59 4.74
C GLU A 38 -4.88 -15.35 4.13
N LYS A 39 -4.75 -14.29 3.33
CA LYS A 39 -3.47 -13.90 2.70
C LYS A 39 -2.46 -13.44 3.73
N VAL A 40 -2.88 -12.59 4.67
CA VAL A 40 -2.05 -12.13 5.78
C VAL A 40 -1.49 -13.32 6.55
N LYS A 41 -2.35 -14.28 6.94
CA LYS A 41 -1.92 -15.48 7.66
C LYS A 41 -1.03 -16.40 6.84
N LYS A 42 -1.21 -16.46 5.51
CA LYS A 42 -0.34 -17.24 4.62
C LYS A 42 1.06 -16.62 4.53
N LEU A 43 1.16 -15.29 4.46
CA LEU A 43 2.44 -14.58 4.35
C LEU A 43 3.18 -14.51 5.70
N ILE A 44 2.45 -14.18 6.77
CA ILE A 44 2.99 -14.00 8.12
C ILE A 44 1.99 -14.61 9.12
N PRO A 45 2.10 -15.92 9.44
CA PRO A 45 1.16 -16.61 10.33
C PRO A 45 1.00 -15.97 11.71
N ASP A 46 2.06 -15.32 12.20
CA ASP A 46 2.09 -14.67 13.52
C ASP A 46 1.49 -13.25 13.53
N THR A 47 0.91 -12.78 12.41
CA THR A 47 0.23 -11.48 12.39
C THR A 47 -0.94 -11.46 13.36
N VAL A 48 -0.98 -10.44 14.22
CA VAL A 48 -2.11 -10.20 15.10
C VAL A 48 -3.30 -9.75 14.25
N ILE A 49 -4.46 -10.40 14.44
CA ILE A 49 -5.70 -10.07 13.73
C ILE A 49 -6.67 -9.38 14.70
N ASP A 50 -7.03 -8.13 14.42
CA ASP A 50 -8.05 -7.38 15.16
C ASP A 50 -9.23 -7.03 14.26
N THR A 51 -10.39 -7.64 14.50
CA THR A 51 -11.62 -7.40 13.72
C THR A 51 -12.71 -6.69 14.52
N ARG A 52 -12.35 -6.01 15.62
CA ARG A 52 -13.33 -5.34 16.50
C ARG A 52 -13.95 -4.10 15.88
N LEU A 53 -13.25 -3.48 14.93
CA LEU A 53 -13.71 -2.30 14.22
C LEU A 53 -14.53 -2.69 12.99
N ASN A 54 -15.71 -2.11 12.82
CA ASN A 54 -16.52 -2.29 11.62
C ASN A 54 -16.87 -0.91 11.05
N LEU A 55 -16.34 -0.62 9.86
CA LEU A 55 -16.54 0.61 9.11
C LEU A 55 -17.25 0.35 7.78
N ALA A 56 -17.83 -0.84 7.57
CA ALA A 56 -18.41 -1.26 6.30
C ALA A 56 -19.49 -0.29 5.79
N ASP A 57 -20.27 0.30 6.69
CA ASP A 57 -21.33 1.26 6.36
C ASP A 57 -20.81 2.59 5.78
N TRP A 58 -19.51 2.87 5.95
CA TRP A 58 -18.84 4.06 5.39
C TRP A 58 -17.98 3.75 4.16
N GLU A 59 -18.01 2.52 3.66
CA GLU A 59 -17.33 2.15 2.42
C GLU A 59 -18.02 2.81 1.21
N ALA A 60 -17.31 3.76 0.59
CA ALA A 60 -17.76 4.39 -0.65
C ALA A 60 -17.68 3.40 -1.82
N ARG A 61 -18.31 3.75 -2.96
CA ARG A 61 -18.36 2.87 -4.15
C ARG A 61 -16.98 2.51 -4.72
N ASP A 62 -15.97 3.34 -4.47
CA ASP A 62 -14.58 3.13 -4.87
C ASP A 62 -13.75 2.38 -3.81
N ALA A 63 -14.42 1.76 -2.83
CA ALA A 63 -13.82 1.07 -1.68
C ALA A 63 -12.98 1.97 -0.76
N ASN A 64 -13.14 3.29 -0.86
CA ASN A 64 -12.51 4.22 0.06
C ASN A 64 -13.37 4.40 1.33
N ILE A 65 -12.72 4.39 2.48
CA ILE A 65 -13.32 4.71 3.78
C ILE A 65 -12.66 6.00 4.28
N PRO A 66 -13.40 7.10 4.48
CA PRO A 66 -12.83 8.33 5.03
C PRO A 66 -12.17 8.12 6.40
N LEU A 67 -11.03 8.78 6.64
CA LEU A 67 -10.29 8.72 7.91
C LEU A 67 -9.80 7.32 8.31
N ARG A 68 -9.81 6.36 7.37
CA ARG A 68 -9.44 4.96 7.65
C ARG A 68 -8.10 4.87 8.35
N ASN A 69 -7.08 5.61 7.91
CA ASN A 69 -5.76 5.50 8.52
C ASN A 69 -5.73 6.04 9.96
N ALA A 70 -6.55 7.04 10.28
CA ALA A 70 -6.70 7.48 11.67
C ALA A 70 -7.26 6.37 12.56
N PHE A 71 -8.29 5.65 12.11
CA PHE A 71 -8.80 4.48 12.83
C PHE A 71 -7.76 3.38 12.99
N LEU A 72 -7.05 3.04 11.91
CA LEU A 72 -6.00 2.02 11.93
C LEU A 72 -4.91 2.35 12.95
N VAL A 73 -4.43 3.60 12.96
CA VAL A 73 -3.39 4.06 13.88
C VAL A 73 -3.89 4.10 15.32
N MET A 74 -5.14 4.53 15.57
CA MET A 74 -5.73 4.47 16.93
C MET A 74 -5.76 3.05 17.48
N ILE A 75 -6.20 2.08 16.68
CA ILE A 75 -6.22 0.66 17.07
C ILE A 75 -4.79 0.16 17.28
N ALA A 76 -3.86 0.41 16.35
CA ALA A 76 -2.47 -0.01 16.47
C ALA A 76 -1.80 0.52 17.74
N SER A 77 -2.10 1.76 18.16
CA SER A 77 -1.57 2.37 19.38
C SER A 77 -1.96 1.65 20.69
N LYS A 78 -2.96 0.76 20.64
CA LYS A 78 -3.34 -0.14 21.75
C LYS A 78 -2.39 -1.32 21.89
N TYR A 79 -1.70 -1.70 20.82
CA TYR A 79 -0.80 -2.85 20.78
C TYR A 79 0.67 -2.47 20.96
N ASP A 80 1.09 -1.33 20.42
CA ASP A 80 2.44 -0.80 20.56
C ASP A 80 2.40 0.73 20.38
N LYS A 81 3.32 1.46 21.02
CA LYS A 81 3.38 2.93 20.93
C LYS A 81 4.21 3.40 19.73
N ASP A 82 4.98 2.52 19.12
CA ASP A 82 5.70 2.78 17.88
C ASP A 82 4.96 2.11 16.71
N VAL A 83 4.13 2.88 16.03
CA VAL A 83 3.21 2.43 14.97
C VAL A 83 3.80 2.75 13.60
N VAL A 84 3.90 1.73 12.75
CA VAL A 84 4.25 1.91 11.35
C VAL A 84 3.02 1.74 10.46
N LEU A 85 2.71 2.77 9.70
CA LEU A 85 1.69 2.77 8.65
C LEU A 85 2.39 3.03 7.32
N VAL A 86 2.46 2.03 6.44
CA VAL A 86 3.16 2.19 5.16
C VAL A 86 2.44 3.21 4.27
N VAL A 87 3.13 4.33 4.02
CA VAL A 87 2.79 5.34 3.02
C VAL A 87 4.06 5.73 2.28
N GLN A 88 3.96 5.74 0.96
CA GLN A 88 5.04 6.02 0.03
C GLN A 88 4.88 7.37 -0.68
N GLU A 89 5.95 7.81 -1.34
CA GLU A 89 5.93 8.99 -2.23
C GLU A 89 4.86 8.83 -3.33
N GLY A 90 4.15 9.92 -3.67
CA GLY A 90 3.08 9.91 -4.67
C GLY A 90 1.69 9.42 -4.20
N GLU A 91 1.52 9.08 -2.91
CA GLU A 91 0.22 8.71 -2.30
C GLU A 91 -0.23 9.68 -1.18
N MET A 92 0.51 10.77 -0.94
CA MET A 92 0.30 11.72 0.16
C MET A 92 -0.77 12.80 -0.10
N SER A 93 -1.44 12.76 -1.25
CA SER A 93 -2.52 13.71 -1.58
C SER A 93 -3.78 13.51 -0.74
N ILE A 94 -3.90 12.37 -0.05
CA ILE A 94 -4.95 12.13 0.94
C ILE A 94 -4.44 12.59 2.31
N PRO A 95 -5.19 13.43 3.05
CA PRO A 95 -4.70 14.04 4.29
C PRO A 95 -4.16 13.04 5.33
N ASP A 96 -4.83 11.90 5.51
CA ASP A 96 -4.45 10.83 6.46
C ASP A 96 -3.28 9.94 6.00
N ARG A 97 -2.52 10.43 5.00
CA ARG A 97 -1.28 9.85 4.47
C ARG A 97 -0.13 10.86 4.46
N SER A 98 -0.35 12.08 4.94
CA SER A 98 0.65 13.14 4.90
C SER A 98 1.61 13.08 6.10
N PRO A 99 2.84 13.61 5.98
CA PRO A 99 3.74 13.78 7.13
C PRO A 99 3.11 14.60 8.26
N HIS A 100 2.28 15.60 7.91
CA HIS A 100 1.54 16.39 8.88
C HIS A 100 0.58 15.54 9.72
N PHE A 101 -0.18 14.63 9.09
CA PHE A 101 -1.02 13.69 9.83
C PHE A 101 -0.20 12.80 10.77
N PHE A 102 0.93 12.26 10.32
CA PHE A 102 1.77 11.38 11.15
C PHE A 102 2.30 12.11 12.38
N ASN A 103 2.76 13.37 12.23
CA ASN A 103 3.25 14.19 13.33
C ASN A 103 2.12 14.55 14.32
N GLU A 104 1.09 15.26 13.85
CA GLU A 104 0.03 15.79 14.72
C GLU A 104 -0.76 14.67 15.39
N PHE A 105 -1.04 13.58 14.68
CA PHE A 105 -1.80 12.48 15.23
C PHE A 105 -0.98 11.66 16.24
N GLY A 106 0.34 11.51 16.00
CA GLY A 106 1.27 10.94 16.98
C GLY A 106 1.34 11.78 18.26
N GLU A 107 1.43 13.10 18.14
CA GLU A 107 1.41 14.02 19.29
C GLU A 107 0.08 13.96 20.05
N TRP A 108 -1.05 13.94 19.34
CA TRP A 108 -2.37 13.84 19.96
C TRP A 108 -2.56 12.51 20.69
N LEU A 109 -2.15 11.40 20.08
CA LEU A 109 -2.14 10.11 20.75
C LEU A 109 -1.20 10.09 21.95
N SER A 110 -0.03 10.72 21.84
CA SER A 110 0.91 10.81 22.97
C SER A 110 0.28 11.50 24.18
N PHE A 111 -0.41 12.61 23.93
CA PHE A 111 -1.17 13.33 24.95
C PHE A 111 -2.25 12.44 25.59
N LEU A 112 -3.08 11.77 24.78
CA LEU A 112 -4.17 10.92 25.25
C LEU A 112 -3.69 9.70 26.05
N TRP A 113 -2.53 9.16 25.68
CA TRP A 113 -1.94 8.01 26.34
C TRP A 113 -1.09 8.36 27.55
N SER A 114 -0.71 9.63 27.72
CA SER A 114 0.32 10.05 28.70
C SER A 114 1.65 9.30 28.52
N GLU A 115 1.95 8.89 27.29
CA GLU A 115 3.14 8.14 26.88
C GLU A 115 3.52 8.56 25.46
N THR A 116 4.79 8.49 25.07
CA THR A 116 5.19 8.82 23.69
C THR A 116 4.65 7.80 22.70
N VAL A 117 3.86 8.27 21.73
CA VAL A 117 3.36 7.51 20.58
C VAL A 117 3.98 8.07 19.30
N THR A 118 4.65 7.21 18.54
CA THR A 118 5.23 7.54 17.24
C THR A 118 4.39 6.89 16.15
N VAL A 119 4.07 7.66 15.11
CA VAL A 119 3.49 7.14 13.87
C VAL A 119 4.48 7.42 12.76
N SER A 120 4.96 6.38 12.07
CA SER A 120 6.03 6.53 11.09
C SER A 120 5.82 5.69 9.82
N THR A 121 6.51 6.09 8.76
CA THR A 121 6.70 5.29 7.54
C THR A 121 8.14 5.52 7.07
N PRO A 122 8.87 4.47 6.68
CA PRO A 122 10.20 4.66 6.10
C PRO A 122 10.15 5.15 4.64
N PHE A 123 8.96 5.29 4.04
CA PHE A 123 8.81 5.41 2.58
C PHE A 123 8.33 6.78 2.07
N PHE A 124 8.25 7.82 2.91
CA PHE A 124 7.79 9.14 2.45
C PHE A 124 8.56 9.70 1.25
N GLN A 125 9.83 9.29 1.08
CA GLN A 125 10.73 9.74 0.02
C GLN A 125 11.06 8.62 -0.99
N MET A 126 10.34 7.50 -0.92
CA MET A 126 10.50 6.37 -1.83
C MET A 126 9.24 6.19 -2.66
N THR A 127 9.38 6.14 -3.97
CA THR A 127 8.31 5.70 -4.86
C THR A 127 8.08 4.20 -4.73
N LYS A 128 6.95 3.71 -5.26
CA LYS A 128 6.71 2.26 -5.33
C LYS A 128 7.77 1.54 -6.16
N THR A 129 8.29 2.16 -7.21
CA THR A 129 9.39 1.60 -8.02
C THR A 129 10.67 1.50 -7.18
N GLU A 130 11.01 2.54 -6.41
CA GLU A 130 12.17 2.54 -5.51
C GLU A 130 12.02 1.49 -4.39
N MET A 131 10.81 1.29 -3.86
CA MET A 131 10.52 0.23 -2.88
C MET A 131 10.73 -1.17 -3.47
N VAL A 132 10.21 -1.44 -4.67
CA VAL A 132 10.39 -2.73 -5.35
C VAL A 132 11.87 -2.95 -5.69
N ARG A 133 12.56 -1.93 -6.20
CA ARG A 133 14.00 -1.99 -6.49
C ARG A 133 14.80 -2.29 -5.23
N TRP A 134 14.52 -1.59 -4.13
CA TRP A 134 15.16 -1.86 -2.84
C TRP A 134 15.00 -3.32 -2.42
N TYR A 135 13.80 -3.89 -2.57
CA TYR A 135 13.54 -5.29 -2.21
C TYR A 135 14.42 -6.26 -3.03
N LEU A 136 14.51 -6.04 -4.33
CA LEU A 136 15.32 -6.87 -5.23
C LEU A 136 16.82 -6.69 -5.02
N ASP A 137 17.28 -5.46 -4.79
CA ASP A 137 18.69 -5.15 -4.53
C ASP A 137 19.21 -5.78 -3.22
N HIS A 138 18.32 -6.25 -2.35
CA HIS A 138 18.64 -6.98 -1.11
C HIS A 138 18.50 -8.50 -1.26
N ASP A 139 18.50 -9.02 -2.49
CA ASP A 139 18.43 -10.45 -2.82
C ASP A 139 17.22 -11.16 -2.18
N LEU A 140 16.12 -10.43 -1.98
CA LEU A 140 14.89 -11.00 -1.44
C LEU A 140 14.08 -11.69 -2.56
N PRO A 141 13.33 -12.77 -2.27
CA PRO A 141 12.70 -13.60 -3.29
C PRO A 141 11.63 -12.85 -4.10
N ALA A 142 11.84 -12.69 -5.40
CA ALA A 142 10.90 -12.00 -6.28
C ALA A 142 9.54 -12.71 -6.34
N GLU A 143 9.52 -14.03 -6.23
CA GLU A 143 8.32 -14.86 -6.20
C GLU A 143 7.40 -14.52 -5.02
N ASP A 144 7.97 -14.22 -3.84
CA ASP A 144 7.20 -13.83 -2.66
C ASP A 144 6.57 -12.45 -2.88
N LEU A 145 7.31 -11.54 -3.53
CA LEU A 145 6.81 -10.22 -3.91
C LEU A 145 5.66 -10.32 -4.93
N ILE A 146 5.78 -11.21 -5.92
CA ILE A 146 4.74 -11.50 -6.91
C ILE A 146 3.51 -12.13 -6.23
N ALA A 147 3.70 -12.98 -5.21
CA ALA A 147 2.60 -13.58 -4.45
C ALA A 147 1.79 -12.58 -3.61
N THR A 148 2.32 -11.38 -3.34
CA THR A 148 1.57 -10.30 -2.69
C THR A 148 0.48 -9.74 -3.60
N ARG A 149 -0.50 -9.02 -3.02
CA ARG A 149 -1.64 -8.53 -3.80
C ARG A 149 -1.95 -7.05 -3.61
N SER A 150 -2.10 -6.34 -4.71
CA SER A 150 -2.59 -4.95 -4.73
C SER A 150 -3.96 -4.78 -5.40
N CYS A 151 -4.45 -5.80 -6.10
CA CYS A 151 -5.68 -5.72 -6.88
C CYS A 151 -6.93 -5.47 -6.01
N TYR A 152 -7.85 -4.64 -6.52
CA TYR A 152 -9.14 -4.33 -5.88
C TYR A 152 -10.26 -5.33 -6.21
N ALA A 153 -10.17 -6.02 -7.35
CA ALA A 153 -11.14 -7.04 -7.71
C ALA A 153 -10.99 -8.25 -6.78
N PRO A 154 -12.02 -9.06 -6.51
CA PRO A 154 -11.93 -10.32 -5.75
C PRO A 154 -11.57 -11.53 -6.64
N THR A 155 -10.52 -11.40 -7.46
CA THR A 155 -10.04 -12.45 -8.37
C THR A 155 -8.78 -13.13 -7.80
N ASP A 156 -8.49 -14.37 -8.21
CA ASP A 156 -7.27 -15.06 -7.78
C ASP A 156 -6.03 -14.36 -8.33
N ASN A 157 -6.04 -14.04 -9.62
CA ASN A 157 -4.99 -13.24 -10.26
C ASN A 157 -5.33 -11.74 -10.20
N PRO A 158 -4.32 -10.86 -10.33
CA PRO A 158 -4.55 -9.43 -10.54
C PRO A 158 -5.39 -9.15 -11.80
N CYS A 159 -6.45 -8.34 -11.67
CA CYS A 159 -7.41 -8.14 -12.77
C CYS A 159 -6.86 -7.43 -14.01
N GLY A 160 -5.73 -6.72 -13.89
CA GLY A 160 -5.13 -5.98 -15.00
C GLY A 160 -5.85 -4.70 -15.44
N ASN A 161 -6.95 -4.31 -14.76
CA ASN A 161 -7.77 -3.17 -15.19
C ASN A 161 -8.08 -2.15 -14.06
N CYS A 162 -7.53 -2.32 -12.86
CA CYS A 162 -7.68 -1.33 -11.78
C CYS A 162 -6.42 -0.46 -11.61
N ALA A 163 -6.60 0.74 -11.05
CA ALA A 163 -5.50 1.67 -10.83
C ALA A 163 -4.39 1.10 -9.91
N ALA A 164 -4.70 0.17 -9.01
CA ALA A 164 -3.68 -0.49 -8.20
C ALA A 164 -2.84 -1.49 -9.00
N CYS A 165 -3.46 -2.28 -9.89
CA CYS A 165 -2.74 -3.14 -10.83
C CYS A 165 -1.82 -2.30 -11.73
N PHE A 166 -2.31 -1.20 -12.28
CA PHE A 166 -1.50 -0.32 -13.13
C PHE A 166 -0.28 0.25 -12.39
N ARG A 167 -0.46 0.77 -11.16
CA ARG A 167 0.67 1.28 -10.36
C ARG A 167 1.68 0.20 -9.99
N ARG A 168 1.22 -1.02 -9.71
CA ARG A 168 2.09 -2.18 -9.45
C ARG A 168 2.87 -2.58 -10.71
N TRP A 169 2.19 -2.66 -11.84
CA TRP A 169 2.79 -2.97 -13.13
C TRP A 169 3.88 -1.95 -13.54
N VAL A 170 3.66 -0.64 -13.30
CA VAL A 170 4.69 0.38 -13.55
C VAL A 170 5.96 0.08 -12.75
N ALA A 171 5.82 -0.22 -11.45
CA ALA A 171 6.96 -0.53 -10.60
C ALA A 171 7.67 -1.81 -11.03
N PHE A 172 6.90 -2.87 -11.33
CA PHE A 172 7.44 -4.16 -11.77
C PHE A 172 8.17 -4.05 -13.11
N THR A 173 7.58 -3.39 -14.10
CA THR A 173 8.20 -3.16 -15.41
C THR A 173 9.50 -2.35 -15.30
N ASN A 174 9.54 -1.36 -14.42
CA ASN A 174 10.75 -0.57 -14.19
C ASN A 174 11.84 -1.33 -13.44
N CYS A 175 11.50 -2.45 -12.81
CA CYS A 175 12.38 -3.37 -12.09
C CYS A 175 12.55 -4.71 -12.82
N ASP A 176 12.12 -4.80 -14.09
CA ASP A 176 12.23 -5.99 -14.93
C ASP A 176 11.59 -7.25 -14.31
N LEU A 177 10.52 -7.05 -13.53
CA LEU A 177 9.62 -8.09 -13.02
C LEU A 177 8.38 -8.21 -13.89
N GLU A 178 7.96 -9.45 -14.12
CA GLU A 178 6.73 -9.78 -14.83
C GLU A 178 5.68 -10.34 -13.87
N GLU A 179 4.42 -10.03 -14.14
CA GLU A 179 3.26 -10.52 -13.41
C GLU A 179 2.16 -10.86 -14.42
N GLU A 180 1.49 -11.99 -14.21
CA GLU A 180 0.34 -12.37 -15.01
C GLU A 180 -0.92 -11.64 -14.54
N TYR A 181 -1.73 -11.18 -15.51
CA TYR A 181 -2.97 -10.47 -15.27
C TYR A 181 -4.11 -11.17 -16.01
N ASP A 182 -5.31 -11.19 -15.40
CA ASP A 182 -6.52 -11.74 -16.06
C ASP A 182 -6.85 -11.00 -17.36
N GLN A 183 -6.60 -9.68 -17.37
CA GLN A 183 -6.68 -8.86 -18.56
C GLN A 183 -5.31 -8.26 -18.86
N PRO A 184 -4.87 -8.19 -20.13
CA PRO A 184 -3.61 -7.55 -20.47
C PRO A 184 -3.59 -6.11 -19.96
N ILE A 185 -2.63 -5.77 -19.08
CA ILE A 185 -2.52 -4.45 -18.44
C ILE A 185 -2.40 -3.28 -19.43
N LYS A 186 -1.90 -3.56 -20.65
CA LYS A 186 -1.89 -2.63 -21.79
C LYS A 186 -3.28 -2.16 -22.22
N ASN A 187 -4.33 -2.91 -21.87
CA ASN A 187 -5.73 -2.60 -22.13
C ASN A 187 -6.40 -1.93 -20.91
N PHE A 188 -5.62 -1.39 -19.96
CA PHE A 188 -6.18 -0.67 -18.81
C PHE A 188 -7.09 0.48 -19.29
N ASP A 189 -8.39 0.39 -19.01
CA ASP A 189 -9.41 1.33 -19.48
C ASP A 189 -9.13 2.76 -19.00
N GLY A 190 -8.47 2.89 -17.85
CA GLY A 190 -8.10 4.17 -17.27
C GLY A 190 -6.85 4.81 -17.87
N LEU A 191 -6.18 4.19 -18.85
CA LEU A 191 -4.87 4.65 -19.35
C LEU A 191 -4.92 6.07 -19.90
N GLN A 192 -5.88 6.39 -20.78
CA GLN A 192 -5.97 7.73 -21.37
C GLN A 192 -6.20 8.82 -20.31
N ILE A 193 -7.12 8.57 -19.38
CA ILE A 193 -7.38 9.49 -18.26
C ILE A 193 -6.13 9.65 -17.38
N TYR A 194 -5.37 8.57 -17.19
CA TYR A 194 -4.13 8.60 -16.43
C TYR A 194 -3.06 9.45 -17.15
N LEU A 195 -2.89 9.28 -18.46
CA LEU A 195 -2.00 10.09 -19.31
C LEU A 195 -2.36 11.58 -19.29
N ASP A 196 -3.66 11.91 -19.37
CA ASP A 196 -4.11 13.30 -19.30
C ASP A 196 -3.76 13.93 -17.96
N LYS A 197 -3.87 13.18 -16.86
CA LYS A 197 -3.47 13.66 -15.52
C LYS A 197 -1.96 13.87 -15.40
N LEU A 198 -1.15 12.99 -16.00
CA LEU A 198 0.30 13.14 -16.08
C LEU A 198 0.67 14.42 -16.85
N ASN A 199 0.10 14.61 -18.04
CA ASN A 199 0.38 15.78 -18.89
C ASN A 199 -0.04 17.11 -18.24
N ARG A 200 -1.07 17.09 -17.41
CA ARG A 200 -1.54 18.27 -16.65
C ARG A 200 -0.73 18.55 -15.38
N GLY A 201 0.28 17.72 -15.06
CA GLY A 201 1.08 17.89 -13.85
C GLY A 201 0.31 17.63 -12.55
N ILE A 202 -0.76 16.82 -12.60
CA ILE A 202 -1.54 16.46 -11.40
C ILE A 202 -0.74 15.52 -10.50
N TYR A 203 0.14 14.71 -11.09
CA TYR A 203 1.03 13.81 -10.36
C TYR A 203 2.42 14.42 -10.20
N GLU A 204 3.09 14.06 -9.11
CA GLU A 204 4.48 14.43 -8.85
C GLU A 204 5.40 14.00 -10.01
N LYS A 205 6.50 14.74 -10.18
CA LYS A 205 7.43 14.54 -11.30
C LYS A 205 8.00 13.12 -11.34
N LYS A 206 8.46 12.58 -10.20
CA LYS A 206 9.01 11.21 -10.14
C LYS A 206 8.00 10.16 -10.61
N ARG A 207 6.75 10.22 -10.09
CA ARG A 207 5.67 9.32 -10.51
C ARG A 207 5.40 9.41 -12.02
N THR A 208 5.52 10.62 -12.57
CA THR A 208 5.34 10.84 -14.00
C THR A 208 6.45 10.21 -14.83
N ASP A 209 7.70 10.48 -14.46
CA ASP A 209 8.88 9.95 -15.15
C ASP A 209 8.90 8.41 -15.12
N GLU A 210 8.59 7.81 -13.97
CA GLU A 210 8.51 6.35 -13.81
C GLU A 210 7.39 5.72 -14.65
N THR A 211 6.22 6.36 -14.71
CA THR A 211 5.12 5.84 -15.52
C THR A 211 5.47 5.88 -17.01
N LEU A 212 6.04 7.00 -17.48
CA LEU A 212 6.45 7.13 -18.89
C LEU A 212 7.57 6.15 -19.25
N LEU A 213 8.50 5.87 -18.34
CA LEU A 213 9.54 4.87 -18.53
C LEU A 213 8.94 3.47 -18.73
N ALA A 214 8.01 3.05 -17.87
CA ALA A 214 7.36 1.74 -17.97
C ALA A 214 6.57 1.59 -19.27
N LEU A 215 5.81 2.62 -19.66
CA LEU A 215 5.05 2.62 -20.91
C LEU A 215 5.94 2.49 -22.14
N ARG A 216 7.11 3.15 -22.17
CA ARG A 216 8.11 3.02 -23.25
C ARG A 216 8.76 1.64 -23.27
N LYS A 217 9.17 1.12 -22.10
CA LYS A 217 9.71 -0.25 -21.97
C LYS A 217 8.75 -1.28 -22.58
N ALA A 218 7.45 -1.10 -22.33
CA ALA A 218 6.39 -1.97 -22.83
C ALA A 218 5.89 -1.66 -24.25
N ARG A 219 6.45 -0.64 -24.93
CA ARG A 219 6.05 -0.21 -26.28
C ARG A 219 4.56 0.14 -26.39
N ILE A 220 3.99 0.73 -25.34
CA ILE A 220 2.62 1.24 -25.32
C ILE A 220 2.56 2.67 -25.89
N ILE A 221 3.63 3.43 -25.68
CA ILE A 221 3.85 4.78 -26.23
C ILE A 221 5.22 4.89 -26.91
#